data_AF-A0A410WV54-F1
#
_entry.id   AF-A0A410WV54-F1
#
_cell.length_a   1.000
_cell.length_b   1.000
_cell.length_c   1.000
_cell.angle_alpha   90.00
_cell.angle_beta   90.00
_cell.angle_gamma   90.00
#
_symmetry.space_group_name_H-M   'P 1'
#
loop_
_entity.id
_entity.type
_entity.pdbx_description
1 polymer ?
#
loop_
_entity_poly.entity_id
_entity_poly.type
_entity_poly.pdbx_seq_one_letter_code
_entity_poly.pdbx_strand_id
1 'polypeptide(L)'
;MNSAAKYADVMLAPRLDFGPSQDPSLLLNYYFEYTLNFSKDVKRRIALEGCSPEDFFIASIQRPIVGRTEKEAEEMFQELQSLKPFYKIPKPLFFGSAEKVADQIQEWYEAGAMDILIVRQEHPSGLENFIELVVPILQDKGIFRTEYESNTLRGNLGLPFPENRYAKRY
;
A
#
# COMPACT_ATOMS: atom_id res chain seq x y z
N MET A 1 -24.83 -1.39 -17.77
CA MET A 1 -23.36 -1.43 -17.60
C MET A 1 -23.02 -1.27 -16.13
N ASN A 2 -22.22 -2.19 -15.57
CA ASN A 2 -21.85 -2.17 -14.15
C ASN A 2 -20.76 -1.13 -13.91
N SER A 3 -20.84 -0.42 -12.78
CA SER A 3 -19.92 0.66 -12.37
C SER A 3 -18.45 0.29 -12.58
N ALA A 4 -18.06 -0.96 -12.29
CA ALA A 4 -16.70 -1.47 -12.45
C ALA A 4 -16.14 -1.42 -13.90
N ALA A 5 -16.98 -1.53 -14.93
CA ALA A 5 -16.52 -1.56 -16.32
C ALA A 5 -16.11 -0.17 -16.86
N LYS A 6 -16.59 0.92 -16.24
CA LYS A 6 -16.26 2.30 -16.66
C LYS A 6 -14.85 2.73 -16.23
N TYR A 7 -14.29 2.07 -15.21
CA TYR A 7 -13.03 2.48 -14.57
C TYR A 7 -11.82 1.62 -14.97
N ALA A 8 -12.02 0.52 -15.69
CA ALA A 8 -10.93 -0.37 -16.10
C ALA A 8 -9.86 0.37 -16.92
N ASP A 9 -10.28 1.26 -17.83
CA ASP A 9 -9.36 2.05 -18.67
C ASP A 9 -8.62 3.15 -17.88
N VAL A 10 -9.15 3.56 -16.72
CA VAL A 10 -8.49 4.54 -15.83
C VAL A 10 -7.40 3.87 -14.98
N MET A 11 -7.61 2.61 -14.59
CA MET A 11 -6.74 1.87 -13.67
C MET A 11 -5.54 1.17 -14.33
N LEU A 12 -5.46 1.10 -15.66
CA LEU A 12 -4.33 0.46 -16.32
C LEU A 12 -3.06 1.30 -16.17
N ALA A 13 -2.16 0.86 -15.30
CA ALA A 13 -0.78 1.33 -15.27
C ALA A 13 -0.10 1.00 -16.61
N PRO A 14 0.71 1.91 -17.20
CA PRO A 14 1.50 1.57 -18.37
C PRO A 14 2.39 0.36 -18.07
N ARG A 15 2.56 -0.51 -19.07
CA ARG A 15 3.47 -1.67 -19.01
C ARG A 15 4.84 -1.15 -18.55
N LEU A 16 5.29 -1.58 -17.38
CA LEU A 16 6.61 -1.25 -16.87
C LEU A 16 7.65 -1.97 -17.74
N ASP A 17 8.28 -1.25 -18.66
CA ASP A 17 9.49 -1.72 -19.34
C ASP A 17 10.66 -1.58 -18.36
N PHE A 18 10.99 -2.68 -17.70
CA PHE A 18 12.09 -2.77 -16.74
C PHE A 18 13.44 -2.74 -17.47
N GLY A 19 14.09 -1.57 -17.52
CA GLY A 19 15.54 -1.47 -17.74
C GLY A 19 16.30 -1.68 -16.42
N PRO A 20 17.46 -2.37 -16.42
CA PRO A 20 18.14 -2.77 -15.19
C PRO A 20 18.91 -1.60 -14.58
N SER A 21 18.25 -0.76 -13.78
CA SER A 21 18.98 -0.01 -12.76
C SER A 21 19.35 -0.97 -11.62
N GLN A 22 20.66 -1.16 -11.39
CA GLN A 22 21.22 -2.07 -10.39
C GLN A 22 21.39 -1.44 -9.00
N ASP A 23 21.03 -0.15 -8.82
CA ASP A 23 21.12 0.55 -7.55
C ASP A 23 19.77 0.51 -6.78
N PRO A 24 19.70 -0.19 -5.63
CA PRO A 24 18.47 -0.29 -4.84
C PRO A 24 17.93 1.05 -4.32
N SER A 25 18.79 2.05 -4.11
CA SER A 25 18.38 3.38 -3.62
C SER A 25 17.67 4.20 -4.70
N LEU A 26 18.14 4.10 -5.95
CA LEU A 26 17.49 4.72 -7.11
C LEU A 26 16.13 4.07 -7.40
N LEU A 27 16.00 2.77 -7.14
CA LEU A 27 14.73 2.07 -7.28
C LEU A 27 13.69 2.58 -6.27
N LEU A 28 14.06 2.77 -4.99
CA LEU A 28 13.13 3.26 -3.96
C LEU A 28 12.56 4.64 -4.30
N ASN A 29 13.43 5.60 -4.64
CA ASN A 29 12.99 6.94 -5.03
C ASN A 29 12.16 6.92 -6.32
N TYR A 30 12.56 6.09 -7.28
CA TYR A 30 11.79 5.88 -8.51
C TYR A 30 10.39 5.33 -8.22
N TYR A 31 10.27 4.31 -7.36
CA TYR A 31 8.97 3.76 -6.98
C TYR A 31 8.10 4.78 -6.25
N PHE A 32 8.67 5.55 -5.32
CA PHE A 32 7.94 6.60 -4.62
C PHE A 32 7.41 7.66 -5.59
N GLU A 33 8.28 8.24 -6.42
CA GLU A 33 7.90 9.25 -7.41
C GLU A 33 6.89 8.69 -8.42
N TYR A 34 7.08 7.47 -8.88
CA TYR A 34 6.15 6.80 -9.79
C TYR A 34 4.77 6.64 -9.15
N THR A 35 4.69 6.08 -7.94
CA THR A 35 3.43 5.85 -7.24
C THR A 35 2.74 7.17 -6.92
N LEU A 36 3.48 8.20 -6.50
CA LEU A 36 2.94 9.52 -6.23
C LEU A 36 2.34 10.16 -7.48
N ASN A 37 3.07 10.12 -8.60
CA ASN A 37 2.59 10.67 -9.87
C ASN A 37 1.40 9.89 -10.42
N PHE A 38 1.41 8.56 -10.30
CA PHE A 38 0.28 7.71 -10.67
C PHE A 38 -0.97 8.02 -9.81
N SER A 39 -0.82 8.13 -8.49
CA SER A 39 -1.89 8.51 -7.57
C SER A 39 -2.53 9.85 -7.96
N LYS A 40 -1.69 10.88 -8.19
CA LYS A 40 -2.14 12.21 -8.62
C LYS A 40 -2.91 12.17 -9.94
N ASP A 41 -2.40 11.43 -10.91
CA ASP A 41 -3.05 11.32 -12.22
C ASP A 41 -4.40 10.59 -12.15
N VAL A 42 -4.49 9.49 -11.39
CA VAL A 42 -5.74 8.76 -11.19
C VAL A 42 -6.77 9.62 -10.46
N LYS A 43 -6.39 10.25 -9.33
CA LYS A 43 -7.28 11.15 -8.58
C LYS A 43 -7.76 12.34 -9.44
N ARG A 44 -6.89 12.89 -10.30
CA ARG A 44 -7.27 13.93 -11.28
C ARG A 44 -8.31 13.43 -12.29
N ARG A 45 -8.13 12.24 -12.88
CA ARG A 45 -9.07 11.67 -13.86
C ARG A 45 -10.43 11.38 -13.24
N ILE A 46 -10.47 10.90 -12.00
CA ILE A 46 -11.70 10.66 -11.24
C ILE A 46 -12.47 11.96 -10.99
N ALA A 47 -11.77 13.04 -10.64
CA ALA A 47 -12.39 14.35 -10.48
C ALA A 47 -13.06 14.85 -11.78
N LEU A 48 -12.42 14.62 -12.94
CA LEU A 48 -12.96 15.01 -14.24
C LEU A 48 -14.25 14.25 -14.61
N GLU A 49 -14.45 13.05 -14.07
CA GLU A 49 -15.67 12.25 -14.23
C GLU A 49 -16.77 12.62 -13.22
N GLY A 50 -16.55 13.64 -12.37
CA GLY A 50 -17.51 14.11 -11.37
C GLY A 50 -17.56 13.28 -10.09
N CYS A 51 -16.59 12.39 -9.89
CA CYS A 51 -16.43 11.64 -8.65
C CYS A 51 -15.52 12.39 -7.66
N SER A 52 -15.81 12.28 -6.37
CA SER A 52 -14.91 12.81 -5.33
C SER A 52 -13.60 12.03 -5.33
N PRO A 53 -12.43 12.67 -5.45
CA PRO A 53 -11.14 11.98 -5.33
C PRO A 53 -10.89 11.37 -3.96
N GLU A 54 -11.51 11.91 -2.91
CA GLU A 54 -11.40 11.43 -1.52
C GLU A 54 -12.11 10.08 -1.32
N ASP A 55 -13.10 9.77 -2.16
CA ASP A 55 -13.81 8.50 -2.13
C ASP A 55 -13.06 7.38 -2.89
N PHE A 56 -11.83 7.66 -3.33
CA PHE A 56 -11.01 6.72 -4.09
C PHE A 56 -9.64 6.49 -3.44
N PHE A 57 -9.41 5.23 -3.06
CA PHE A 57 -8.19 4.81 -2.39
C PHE A 57 -7.20 4.16 -3.34
N ILE A 58 -5.94 4.57 -3.22
CA ILE A 58 -4.78 3.93 -3.85
C ILE A 58 -4.26 2.85 -2.90
N ALA A 59 -4.53 1.59 -3.25
CA ALA A 59 -4.05 0.44 -2.50
C ALA A 59 -2.73 -0.08 -3.07
N SER A 60 -1.71 -0.19 -2.24
CA SER A 60 -0.39 -0.70 -2.59
C SER A 60 -0.14 -2.05 -1.93
N ILE A 61 0.18 -3.07 -2.72
CA ILE A 61 0.57 -4.38 -2.19
C ILE A 61 2.06 -4.36 -1.89
N GLN A 62 2.40 -4.62 -0.64
CA GLN A 62 3.79 -4.61 -0.19
C GLN A 62 4.10 -5.82 0.67
N ARG A 63 5.37 -6.20 0.70
CA ARG A 63 5.87 -7.36 1.46
C ARG A 63 6.89 -6.95 2.52
N PRO A 64 6.47 -6.19 3.55
CA PRO A 64 7.40 -5.63 4.51
C PRO A 64 8.12 -6.73 5.29
N ILE A 65 9.42 -6.56 5.50
CA ILE A 65 10.24 -7.40 6.38
C ILE A 65 10.69 -6.52 7.53
N VAL A 66 10.18 -6.85 8.72
CA VAL A 66 10.34 -6.04 9.93
C VAL A 66 10.98 -6.88 11.02
N GLY A 67 12.00 -6.32 11.67
CA GLY A 67 12.57 -6.82 12.92
C GLY A 67 12.56 -5.74 14.00
N ARG A 68 12.87 -6.12 15.24
CA ARG A 68 13.10 -5.14 16.33
C ARG A 68 14.35 -4.31 16.06
N THR A 69 15.28 -4.85 15.27
CA THR A 69 16.49 -4.18 14.79
C THR A 69 16.66 -4.40 13.29
N GLU A 70 17.48 -3.57 12.63
CA GLU A 70 17.87 -3.79 11.23
C GLU A 70 18.51 -5.17 11.01
N LYS A 71 19.26 -5.67 12.00
CA LYS A 71 19.92 -6.96 11.93
C LYS A 71 18.93 -8.12 11.91
N GLU A 72 17.90 -8.08 12.76
CA GLU A 72 16.85 -9.10 12.77
C GLU A 72 16.09 -9.13 11.42
N ALA A 73 15.80 -7.96 10.84
CA ALA A 73 15.18 -7.88 9.52
C ALA A 73 16.09 -8.47 8.41
N GLU A 74 17.40 -8.25 8.49
CA GLU A 74 18.37 -8.83 7.57
C GLU A 74 18.44 -10.36 7.71
N GLU A 75 18.50 -10.89 8.93
CA GLU A 75 18.51 -12.33 9.19
C GLU A 75 17.27 -13.01 8.62
N MET A 76 16.08 -12.43 8.84
CA MET A 76 14.82 -12.94 8.27
C MET A 76 14.83 -12.89 6.73
N PHE A 77 15.41 -11.86 6.13
CA PHE A 77 15.56 -11.79 4.68
C PHE A 77 16.54 -12.83 4.13
N GLN A 78 17.66 -13.07 4.81
CA GLN A 78 18.61 -14.11 4.42
C GLN A 78 18.00 -15.52 4.54
N GLU A 79 17.22 -15.76 5.59
CA GLU A 79 16.46 -17.01 5.73
C GLU A 79 15.53 -17.21 4.53
N LEU A 80 14.65 -16.24 4.24
CA LEU A 80 13.77 -16.29 3.07
C LEU A 80 14.54 -16.50 1.78
N GLN A 81 15.68 -15.83 1.60
CA GLN A 81 16.50 -15.95 0.41
C GLN A 81 17.10 -17.36 0.27
N SER A 82 17.47 -18.01 1.36
CA SER A 82 18.00 -19.38 1.36
C SER A 82 16.97 -20.42 0.89
N LEU A 83 15.68 -20.14 1.11
CA LEU A 83 14.56 -20.99 0.69
C LEU A 83 14.20 -20.83 -0.79
N LYS A 84 14.84 -19.90 -1.52
CA LYS A 84 14.58 -19.61 -2.94
C LYS A 84 15.80 -20.02 -3.80
N PRO A 85 16.04 -21.32 -4.03
CA PRO A 85 17.26 -21.79 -4.70
C PRO A 85 17.35 -21.39 -6.19
N PHE A 86 16.23 -21.05 -6.82
CA PHE A 86 16.17 -20.80 -8.27
C PHE A 86 16.21 -19.31 -8.66
N TYR A 87 16.09 -18.36 -7.72
CA TYR A 87 16.17 -16.93 -8.02
C TYR A 87 16.45 -16.10 -6.75
N LYS A 88 17.09 -14.94 -6.95
CA LYS A 88 17.27 -13.95 -5.88
C LYS A 88 16.00 -13.10 -5.74
N ILE A 89 15.48 -13.01 -4.52
CA ILE A 89 14.41 -12.08 -4.20
C ILE A 89 15.04 -10.69 -3.97
N PRO A 90 14.50 -9.61 -4.57
CA PRO A 90 14.98 -8.28 -4.24
C PRO A 90 14.60 -7.94 -2.79
N LYS A 91 15.37 -7.04 -2.16
CA LYS A 91 14.97 -6.49 -0.86
C LYS A 91 13.61 -5.79 -0.99
N PRO A 92 12.68 -5.98 -0.04
CA PRO A 92 11.42 -5.25 -0.03
C PRO A 92 11.60 -3.74 0.06
N LEU A 93 10.58 -3.01 -0.36
CA LEU A 93 10.48 -1.56 -0.24
C LEU A 93 10.54 -1.12 1.23
N PHE A 94 9.67 -1.70 2.04
CA PHE A 94 9.58 -1.49 3.47
C PHE A 94 10.40 -2.56 4.19
N PHE A 95 11.60 -2.18 4.64
CA PHE A 95 12.58 -3.12 5.16
C PHE A 95 13.42 -2.49 6.29
N GLY A 96 13.53 -3.20 7.41
CA GLY A 96 14.43 -2.86 8.50
C GLY A 96 13.77 -2.92 9.87
N SER A 97 14.18 -2.01 10.75
CA SER A 97 13.56 -1.78 12.05
C SER A 97 12.12 -1.29 11.92
N ALA A 98 11.32 -1.52 12.96
CA ALA A 98 9.93 -1.10 13.00
C ALA A 98 9.75 0.42 12.86
N GLU A 99 10.60 1.21 13.53
CA GLU A 99 10.60 2.68 13.43
C GLU A 99 10.83 3.15 12.00
N LYS A 100 11.89 2.65 11.36
CA LYS A 100 12.20 2.99 9.96
C LYS A 100 11.07 2.63 9.01
N VAL A 101 10.49 1.43 9.17
CA VAL A 101 9.36 1.00 8.32
C VAL A 101 8.14 1.87 8.55
N ALA A 102 7.83 2.24 9.80
CA ALA A 102 6.73 3.13 10.12
C ALA A 102 6.94 4.54 9.54
N ASP A 103 8.16 5.09 9.61
CA ASP A 103 8.52 6.39 9.04
C ASP A 103 8.37 6.38 7.51
N GLN A 104 8.80 5.31 6.84
CA GLN A 104 8.61 5.16 5.39
C GLN A 104 7.12 5.07 5.01
N ILE A 105 6.31 4.34 5.78
CA ILE A 105 4.86 4.26 5.54
C ILE A 105 4.21 5.63 5.73
N GLN A 106 4.61 6.37 6.77
CA GLN A 106 4.14 7.73 7.03
C GLN A 106 4.47 8.66 5.85
N GLU A 107 5.71 8.66 5.38
CA GLU A 107 6.14 9.47 4.23
C GLU A 107 5.27 9.21 3.00
N TRP A 108 5.02 7.93 2.69
CA TRP A 108 4.20 7.53 1.54
C TRP A 108 2.73 7.92 1.69
N TYR A 109 2.19 7.79 2.90
CA TYR A 109 0.81 8.16 3.21
C TYR A 109 0.60 9.67 3.14
N GLU A 110 1.43 10.45 3.82
CA GLU A 110 1.32 11.91 3.88
C GLU A 110 1.57 12.57 2.51
N ALA A 111 2.42 11.97 1.67
CA ALA A 111 2.60 12.42 0.29
C ALA A 111 1.38 12.14 -0.60
N GLY A 112 0.45 11.28 -0.16
CA GLY A 112 -0.69 10.83 -0.97
C GLY A 112 -0.31 9.79 -2.01
N ALA A 113 0.83 9.12 -1.86
CA ALA A 113 1.23 8.02 -2.75
C ALA A 113 0.43 6.74 -2.46
N MET A 114 0.00 6.52 -1.23
CA MET A 114 -0.71 5.32 -0.81
C MET A 114 -1.73 5.63 0.28
N ASP A 115 -2.97 5.18 0.09
CA ASP A 115 -4.01 5.31 1.13
C ASP A 115 -4.23 3.97 1.88
N ILE A 116 -4.03 2.83 1.20
CA ILE A 116 -4.20 1.49 1.78
C ILE A 116 -2.94 0.65 1.57
N LEU A 117 -2.39 0.10 2.64
CA LEU A 117 -1.32 -0.89 2.59
C LEU A 117 -1.90 -2.31 2.63
N ILE A 118 -1.74 -3.05 1.55
CA ILE A 118 -2.06 -4.49 1.51
C ILE A 118 -0.77 -5.25 1.83
N VAL A 119 -0.72 -5.82 3.03
CA VAL A 119 0.44 -6.56 3.52
C VAL A 119 0.41 -8.00 3.01
N ARG A 120 1.42 -8.38 2.23
CA ARG A 120 1.68 -9.75 1.77
C ARG A 120 2.88 -10.31 2.51
N GLN A 121 2.74 -11.47 3.16
CA GLN A 121 3.83 -12.07 3.93
C GLN A 121 4.27 -13.40 3.36
N GLU A 122 5.58 -13.58 3.28
CA GLU A 122 6.23 -14.84 2.87
C GLU A 122 6.89 -15.56 4.05
N HIS A 123 7.22 -14.82 5.11
CA HIS A 123 7.76 -15.36 6.34
C HIS A 123 6.62 -15.67 7.33
N PRO A 124 6.63 -16.81 8.03
CA PRO A 124 5.60 -17.16 9.01
C PRO A 124 5.40 -16.08 10.09
N SER A 125 6.50 -15.54 10.62
CA SER A 125 6.47 -14.46 11.63
C SER A 125 6.29 -13.06 11.05
N GLY A 126 6.27 -12.90 9.72
CA GLY A 126 6.31 -11.59 9.09
C GLY A 126 5.06 -10.74 9.37
N LEU A 127 3.88 -11.37 9.43
CA LEU A 127 2.64 -10.65 9.73
C LEU A 127 2.57 -10.26 11.21
N GLU A 128 2.94 -11.19 12.10
CA GLU A 128 2.99 -10.97 13.55
C GLU A 128 3.96 -9.82 13.88
N ASN A 129 5.19 -9.85 13.35
CA ASN A 129 6.16 -8.77 13.52
C ASN A 129 5.62 -7.42 13.06
N PHE A 130 4.90 -7.36 11.94
CA PHE A 130 4.32 -6.11 11.46
C PHE A 130 3.24 -5.60 12.42
N ILE A 131 2.33 -6.47 12.86
CA ILE A 131 1.25 -6.14 13.79
C ILE A 131 1.80 -5.71 15.14
N GLU A 132 2.76 -6.42 15.70
CA GLU A 132 3.28 -6.15 17.05
C GLU A 132 4.24 -4.96 17.10
N LEU A 133 5.04 -4.76 16.04
CA LEU A 133 6.12 -3.77 16.07
C LEU A 133 5.77 -2.48 15.33
N VAL A 134 5.06 -2.54 14.20
CA VAL A 134 4.81 -1.36 13.35
C VAL A 134 3.48 -0.70 13.64
N VAL A 135 2.40 -1.49 13.78
CA VAL A 135 1.05 -0.94 13.99
C VAL A 135 0.97 0.00 15.19
N PRO A 136 1.58 -0.30 16.37
CA PRO A 136 1.57 0.64 17.50
C PRO A 136 2.22 1.99 17.15
N ILE A 137 3.33 1.97 16.41
CA ILE A 137 4.02 3.19 15.98
C ILE A 137 3.13 4.00 15.02
N LEU A 138 2.43 3.34 14.10
CA LEU A 138 1.50 4.01 13.19
C LEU A 138 0.27 4.59 13.92
N GLN A 139 -0.19 3.92 14.98
CA GLN A 139 -1.25 4.42 15.86
C GLN A 139 -0.79 5.64 16.66
N ASP A 140 0.43 5.60 17.24
CA ASP A 140 1.02 6.73 17.95
C ASP A 140 1.23 7.95 17.05
N LYS A 141 1.54 7.71 15.77
CA LYS A 141 1.64 8.75 14.72
C LYS A 141 0.27 9.24 14.23
N GLY A 142 -0.85 8.61 14.62
CA GLY A 142 -2.20 9.01 14.23
C GLY A 142 -2.59 8.67 12.79
N ILE A 143 -1.81 7.84 12.09
CA ILE A 143 -2.06 7.44 10.69
C ILE A 143 -2.64 6.03 10.57
N PHE A 144 -2.85 5.35 11.70
CA PHE A 144 -3.55 4.09 11.76
C PHE A 144 -4.58 4.10 12.88
N ARG A 145 -5.74 3.50 12.62
CA ARG A 145 -6.86 3.46 13.57
C ARG A 145 -6.53 2.61 14.79
N THR A 146 -7.05 2.99 15.95
CA THR A 146 -7.01 2.20 17.18
C THR A 146 -8.25 1.33 17.36
N GLU A 147 -9.39 1.77 16.82
CA GLU A 147 -10.68 1.07 16.91
C GLU A 147 -11.44 1.15 15.58
N TYR A 148 -12.44 0.28 15.40
CA TYR A 148 -13.33 0.31 14.25
C TYR A 148 -14.64 1.01 14.62
N GLU A 149 -14.96 2.09 13.89
CA GLU A 149 -16.15 2.91 14.16
C GLU A 149 -17.41 2.38 13.46
N SER A 150 -17.27 1.44 12.51
CA SER A 150 -18.39 0.89 11.73
C SER A 150 -18.36 -0.64 11.65
N ASN A 151 -19.54 -1.22 11.49
CA ASN A 151 -19.72 -2.65 11.25
C ASN A 151 -19.68 -3.02 9.75
N THR A 152 -19.33 -2.07 8.88
CA THR A 152 -19.23 -2.31 7.43
C THR A 152 -17.87 -1.86 6.91
N LEU A 153 -17.35 -2.56 5.90
CA LEU A 153 -16.11 -2.16 5.22
C LEU A 153 -16.21 -0.72 4.70
N ARG A 154 -17.36 -0.36 4.12
CA ARG A 154 -17.61 0.97 3.56
C ARG A 154 -17.55 2.07 4.63
N GLY A 155 -18.23 1.86 5.77
CA GLY A 155 -18.18 2.82 6.88
C GLY A 155 -16.78 2.92 7.50
N ASN A 156 -16.05 1.80 7.59
CA ASN A 156 -14.67 1.78 8.07
C ASN A 156 -13.66 2.45 7.12
N LEU A 157 -14.08 2.73 5.88
CA LEU A 157 -13.32 3.51 4.90
C LEU A 157 -13.85 4.94 4.76
N GLY A 158 -14.85 5.36 5.55
CA GLY A 158 -15.45 6.70 5.42
C GLY A 158 -16.22 6.93 4.11
N LEU A 159 -16.49 5.87 3.34
CA LEU A 159 -17.09 5.98 2.02
C LEU A 159 -18.62 6.18 2.10
N PRO A 160 -19.21 7.01 1.24
CA PRO A 160 -20.66 7.20 1.19
C PRO A 160 -21.37 5.93 0.73
N PHE A 161 -22.58 5.69 1.25
CA PHE A 161 -23.45 4.62 0.77
C PHE A 161 -24.06 5.00 -0.58
N PRO A 162 -23.85 4.21 -1.65
CA PRO A 162 -24.44 4.51 -2.94
C PRO A 162 -25.95 4.27 -2.87
N GLU A 163 -26.75 5.27 -3.22
CA GLU A 163 -28.18 5.07 -3.40
C GLU A 163 -28.44 4.04 -4.50
N ASN A 164 -29.35 3.11 -4.22
CA ASN A 164 -29.76 2.15 -5.23
C ASN A 164 -30.44 2.90 -6.39
N ARG A 165 -29.84 2.86 -7.58
CA ARG A 165 -30.37 3.50 -8.80
C ARG A 165 -31.77 3.04 -9.22
N TYR A 166 -32.28 1.95 -8.63
CA TYR A 166 -33.63 1.43 -8.85
C TYR A 166 -34.63 1.82 -7.74
N ALA A 167 -34.19 2.51 -6.67
CA ALA A 167 -35.05 2.83 -5.53
C ALA A 167 -36.22 3.78 -5.86
N LYS A 168 -36.10 4.60 -6.90
CA LYS A 168 -37.17 5.54 -7.35
C LYS A 168 -38.19 4.93 -8.31
N ARG A 169 -38.21 3.60 -8.49
CA ARG A 169 -39.03 2.93 -9.52
C ARG A 169 -40.29 2.23 -9.01
N TYR A 170 -40.67 2.47 -7.75
CA TYR A 170 -41.90 1.97 -7.13
C TYR A 170 -42.65 3.12 -6.47
#